data_AF-A0A6A6E1P9-F1
#
_entry.id   AF-A0A6A6E1P9-F1
#
_cell.length_a   1.000
_cell.length_b   1.000
_cell.length_c   1.000
_cell.angle_alpha   90.00
_cell.angle_beta   90.00
_cell.angle_gamma   90.00
#
_symmetry.space_group_name_H-M   'P 1'
#
loop_
_entity.id
_entity.type
_entity.pdbx_description
1 polymer ?
#
loop_
_entity_poly.entity_id
_entity_poly.type
_entity_poly.pdbx_seq_one_letter_code
_entity_poly.pdbx_strand_id
1 'polypeptide(L)'
;MGDSKVTYKDSDAYKAYVDLGKRPEGMQPFEFNRFGEIMFTAGEKYCRYNMAEDGEELELCPKNSTFSADNLRNHITRVHRKKIAKARAGTTTQTESYQLQKWYTNVMKRHAEIIDDGDAETPAATAPSKGPPVEFLLPKQRRPTWPKTKKGDAKKCPTPDSDCTVFNYFTDSDNDGAGDDEEEVVETPGRPIEVPDSVSPEEDGRTGE
;
A
#
# COMPACT_ATOMS: atom_id res chain seq x y z
N MET A 1 29.99 19.09 22.01
CA MET A 1 29.46 18.83 20.66
C MET A 1 28.08 18.22 20.84
N GLY A 2 27.04 18.75 20.19
CA GLY A 2 25.72 18.11 20.22
C GLY A 2 25.75 16.91 19.28
N ASP A 3 25.55 15.70 19.80
CA ASP A 3 25.37 14.50 18.99
C ASP A 3 24.12 14.67 18.13
N SER A 4 24.31 15.06 16.87
CA SER A 4 23.25 15.02 15.87
C SER A 4 22.75 13.58 15.78
N LYS A 5 21.49 13.36 16.19
CA LYS A 5 20.85 12.05 16.14
C LYS A 5 20.79 11.58 14.68
N VAL A 6 21.72 10.73 14.29
CA VAL A 6 21.79 10.15 12.93
C VAL A 6 20.48 9.40 12.66
N THR A 7 19.78 9.77 11.59
CA THR A 7 18.54 9.12 11.18
C THR A 7 18.77 8.26 9.94
N TYR A 8 17.88 7.31 9.67
CA TYR A 8 17.96 6.49 8.46
C TYR A 8 17.93 7.32 7.16
N LYS A 9 17.33 8.53 7.23
CA LYS A 9 17.22 9.44 6.08
C LYS A 9 18.56 10.03 5.66
N ASP A 10 19.52 10.07 6.57
CA ASP A 10 20.86 10.61 6.32
C ASP A 10 21.77 9.57 5.63
N SER A 11 21.36 8.30 5.61
CA SER A 11 22.12 7.21 4.99
C SER A 11 22.14 7.32 3.46
N ASP A 12 23.28 7.02 2.85
CA ASP A 12 23.44 7.11 1.39
C ASP A 12 22.59 6.08 0.66
N ALA A 13 22.35 4.90 1.27
CA ALA A 13 21.45 3.90 0.74
C ALA A 13 20.01 4.42 0.62
N TYR A 14 19.52 5.19 1.61
CA TYR A 14 18.20 5.80 1.53
C TYR A 14 18.12 6.86 0.44
N LYS A 15 19.15 7.71 0.34
CA LYS A 15 19.21 8.75 -0.71
C LYS A 15 19.19 8.11 -2.10
N ALA A 16 20.03 7.10 -2.33
CA ALA A 16 20.06 6.35 -3.58
C ALA A 16 18.69 5.72 -3.91
N TYR A 17 18.03 5.11 -2.91
CA TYR A 17 16.69 4.54 -3.08
C TYR A 17 15.64 5.57 -3.51
N VAL A 18 15.69 6.79 -2.95
CA VAL A 18 14.79 7.88 -3.31
C VAL A 18 15.11 8.43 -4.71
N ASP A 19 16.38 8.50 -5.07
CA ASP A 19 16.86 9.10 -6.33
C ASP A 19 16.70 8.17 -7.54
N LEU A 20 16.49 6.86 -7.36
CA LEU A 20 16.28 5.89 -8.44
C LEU A 20 15.14 6.29 -9.40
N GLY A 21 14.09 6.95 -8.90
CA GLY A 21 12.92 7.36 -9.69
C GLY A 21 12.02 6.20 -10.16
N LYS A 22 12.51 4.95 -10.08
CA LYS A 22 11.85 3.70 -10.45
C LYS A 22 12.02 2.70 -9.31
N ARG A 23 11.08 1.76 -9.19
CA ARG A 23 11.17 0.69 -8.19
C ARG A 23 12.46 -0.13 -8.41
N PRO A 24 13.29 -0.32 -7.37
CA PRO A 24 14.44 -1.21 -7.44
C PRO A 24 14.04 -2.63 -7.86
N GLU A 25 14.88 -3.27 -8.66
CA GLU A 25 14.75 -4.67 -9.05
C GLU A 25 14.95 -5.61 -7.86
N GLY A 26 14.32 -6.78 -7.88
CA GLY A 26 14.43 -7.79 -6.82
C GLY A 26 13.80 -7.36 -5.48
N MET A 27 12.89 -6.38 -5.50
CA MET A 27 12.17 -5.95 -4.31
C MET A 27 11.28 -7.07 -3.76
N GLN A 28 11.39 -7.32 -2.45
CA GLN A 28 10.50 -8.27 -1.78
C GLN A 28 9.10 -7.67 -1.64
N PRO A 29 8.04 -8.49 -1.66
CA PRO A 29 6.69 -8.02 -1.40
C PRO A 29 6.53 -7.46 0.01
N PHE A 30 5.39 -6.81 0.26
CA PHE A 30 5.06 -6.37 1.61
C PHE A 30 4.86 -7.56 2.56
N GLU A 31 5.33 -7.39 3.79
CA GLU A 31 5.00 -8.30 4.88
C GLU A 31 3.62 -7.95 5.45
N PHE A 32 2.91 -8.97 5.94
CA PHE A 32 1.61 -8.81 6.58
C PHE A 32 1.73 -9.08 8.07
N ASN A 33 1.01 -8.32 8.88
CA ASN A 33 0.90 -8.59 10.30
C ASN A 33 -0.10 -9.75 10.56
N ARG A 34 -0.21 -10.16 11.83
CA ARG A 34 -1.18 -11.19 12.27
C ARG A 34 -2.66 -10.87 11.98
N PHE A 35 -2.98 -9.63 11.64
CA PHE A 35 -4.33 -9.17 11.30
C PHE A 35 -4.55 -9.07 9.78
N GLY A 36 -3.58 -9.52 8.97
CA GLY A 36 -3.64 -9.43 7.50
C GLY A 36 -3.46 -8.02 6.96
N GLU A 37 -2.92 -7.08 7.76
CA GLU A 37 -2.63 -5.72 7.32
C GLU A 37 -1.19 -5.60 6.86
N ILE A 38 -0.97 -4.78 5.83
CA ILE A 38 0.36 -4.53 5.28
C ILE A 38 1.22 -3.77 6.29
N MET A 39 2.39 -4.31 6.59
CA MET A 39 3.43 -3.63 7.37
C MET A 39 4.19 -2.68 6.45
N PHE A 40 4.07 -1.40 6.75
CA PHE A 40 4.58 -0.33 5.89
C PHE A 40 5.89 0.23 6.44
N THR A 41 6.98 0.04 5.70
CA THR A 41 8.30 0.56 6.06
C THR A 41 8.31 2.10 6.01
N ALA A 42 8.92 2.75 7.01
CA ALA A 42 9.01 4.20 7.04
C ALA A 42 9.89 4.71 5.90
N GLY A 43 9.37 5.65 5.10
CA GLY A 43 10.10 6.22 3.97
C GLY A 43 9.93 5.46 2.65
N GLU A 44 9.09 4.42 2.60
CA GLU A 44 8.77 3.67 1.37
C GLU A 44 8.21 4.60 0.27
N LYS A 45 8.70 4.41 -0.95
CA LYS A 45 8.32 5.19 -2.14
C LYS A 45 7.65 4.36 -3.23
N TYR A 46 7.71 3.04 -3.16
CA TYR A 46 7.23 2.16 -4.23
C TYR A 46 6.15 1.21 -3.72
N CYS A 47 5.22 0.87 -4.59
CA CYS A 47 4.27 -0.20 -4.30
C CYS A 47 4.94 -1.55 -4.48
N ARG A 48 4.90 -2.39 -3.44
CA ARG A 48 5.44 -3.76 -3.43
C ARG A 48 4.34 -4.78 -3.12
N TYR A 49 3.09 -4.45 -3.45
CA TYR A 49 2.01 -5.40 -3.27
C TYR A 49 2.15 -6.54 -4.27
N ASN A 50 2.13 -7.79 -3.77
CA ASN A 50 2.11 -8.97 -4.60
C ASN A 50 0.70 -9.19 -5.15
N MET A 51 0.58 -9.23 -6.47
CA MET A 51 -0.65 -9.48 -7.20
C MET A 51 -0.83 -10.95 -7.55
N ALA A 52 0.25 -11.74 -7.50
CA ALA A 52 0.22 -13.16 -7.79
C ALA A 52 -0.60 -13.93 -6.74
N GLU A 53 -1.25 -14.99 -7.18
CA GLU A 53 -1.98 -15.89 -6.28
C GLU A 53 -1.01 -16.78 -5.49
N ASP A 54 -1.48 -17.34 -4.37
CA ASP A 54 -0.65 -18.19 -3.52
C ASP A 54 -0.09 -19.40 -4.31
N GLY A 55 1.23 -19.45 -4.47
CA GLY A 55 1.95 -20.50 -5.21
C GLY A 55 2.41 -20.10 -6.61
N GLU A 56 2.05 -18.91 -7.09
CA GLU A 56 2.50 -18.36 -8.37
C GLU A 56 3.82 -17.58 -8.25
N GLU A 57 4.41 -17.27 -9.41
CA GLU A 57 5.60 -16.43 -9.49
C GLU A 57 5.31 -15.01 -8.96
N LEU A 58 6.28 -14.42 -8.28
CA LEU A 58 6.11 -13.11 -7.65
C LEU A 58 5.80 -12.01 -8.68
N GLU A 59 4.55 -11.55 -8.70
CA GLU A 59 4.13 -10.41 -9.54
C GLU A 59 3.85 -9.18 -8.71
N LEU A 60 4.80 -8.25 -8.65
CA LEU A 60 4.57 -6.98 -7.96
C LEU A 60 3.67 -6.05 -8.79
N CYS A 61 2.95 -5.16 -8.09
CA CYS A 61 2.13 -4.10 -8.71
C CYS A 61 2.83 -3.44 -9.92
N PRO A 62 2.13 -3.27 -11.07
CA PRO A 62 2.76 -2.78 -12.31
C PRO A 62 3.22 -1.32 -12.21
N LYS A 63 2.71 -0.56 -11.22
CA LYS A 63 3.09 0.83 -11.03
C LYS A 63 4.47 0.92 -10.36
N ASN A 64 5.50 1.11 -11.19
CA ASN A 64 6.90 1.18 -10.79
C ASN A 64 7.41 2.59 -10.44
N SER A 65 6.61 3.64 -10.60
CA SER A 65 6.99 5.02 -10.31
C SER A 65 7.08 5.31 -8.81
N THR A 66 7.85 6.33 -8.43
CA THR A 66 7.85 6.85 -7.05
C THR A 66 6.50 7.43 -6.63
N PHE A 67 6.19 7.30 -5.34
CA PHE A 67 5.03 7.89 -4.69
C PHE A 67 5.47 8.77 -3.50
N SER A 68 4.65 9.75 -3.13
CA SER A 68 4.68 10.27 -1.75
C SER A 68 4.09 9.23 -0.80
N ALA A 69 4.43 9.32 0.49
CA ALA A 69 3.98 8.33 1.48
C ALA A 69 2.44 8.22 1.55
N ASP A 70 1.73 9.36 1.55
CA ASP A 70 0.27 9.37 1.61
C ASP A 70 -0.37 8.88 0.30
N ASN A 71 0.21 9.22 -0.85
CA ASN A 71 -0.28 8.73 -2.14
C ASN A 71 -0.05 7.23 -2.29
N LEU A 72 1.04 6.69 -1.74
CA LEU A 72 1.28 5.26 -1.73
C LEU A 72 0.25 4.52 -0.86
N ARG A 73 -0.06 5.07 0.32
CA ARG A 73 -1.12 4.53 1.18
C ARG A 73 -2.50 4.57 0.50
N ASN A 74 -2.83 5.68 -0.14
CA ASN A 74 -4.06 5.81 -0.92
C ASN A 74 -4.10 4.85 -2.12
N HIS A 75 -2.97 4.66 -2.80
CA HIS A 75 -2.87 3.71 -3.90
C HIS A 75 -3.13 2.28 -3.42
N ILE A 76 -2.48 1.84 -2.34
CA ILE A 76 -2.68 0.49 -1.78
C ILE A 76 -4.13 0.27 -1.35
N THR A 77 -4.72 1.22 -0.63
CA THR A 77 -6.09 1.08 -0.13
C THR A 77 -7.15 1.12 -1.25
N ARG A 78 -6.92 1.88 -2.33
CA ARG A 78 -7.90 2.01 -3.43
C ARG A 78 -7.72 0.98 -4.54
N VAL A 79 -6.47 0.70 -4.92
CA VAL A 79 -6.15 -0.20 -6.05
C VAL A 79 -6.09 -1.64 -5.58
N HIS A 80 -5.38 -1.92 -4.49
CA HIS A 80 -5.22 -3.29 -3.97
C HIS A 80 -6.29 -3.66 -2.92
N ARG A 81 -7.13 -2.70 -2.51
CA ARG A 81 -8.20 -2.88 -1.51
C ARG A 81 -7.71 -3.54 -0.20
N LYS A 82 -6.45 -3.30 0.16
CA LYS A 82 -5.84 -3.82 1.40
C LYS A 82 -5.75 -2.75 2.48
N LYS A 83 -5.80 -3.21 3.74
CA LYS A 83 -5.57 -2.37 4.91
C LYS A 83 -4.08 -2.27 5.21
N ILE A 84 -3.68 -1.10 5.70
CA ILE A 84 -2.29 -0.81 6.07
C ILE A 84 -2.26 -0.67 7.59
N ALA A 85 -1.29 -1.35 8.22
CA ALA A 85 -1.10 -1.25 9.66
C ALA A 85 -0.89 0.22 10.06
N LYS A 86 -1.54 0.64 11.13
CA LYS A 86 -1.41 2.00 11.63
C LYS A 86 0.05 2.26 12.01
N ALA A 87 0.63 3.32 11.45
CA ALA A 87 1.98 3.73 11.82
C ALA A 87 2.02 4.01 13.32
N ARG A 88 3.07 3.51 13.99
CA ARG A 88 3.33 3.81 15.39
C ARG A 88 3.44 5.33 15.54
N ALA A 89 2.69 5.88 16.49
CA ALA A 89 2.80 7.29 16.83
C ALA A 89 4.13 7.57 17.55
N GLY A 90 4.77 8.68 17.19
CA GLY A 90 6.02 9.14 17.82
C GLY A 90 7.23 9.14 16.88
N THR A 91 8.36 9.56 17.43
CA THR A 91 9.64 9.67 16.70
C THR A 91 10.28 8.29 16.55
N THR A 92 10.81 8.00 15.36
CA THR A 92 11.60 6.78 15.11
C THR A 92 12.73 6.64 16.12
N THR A 93 12.81 5.47 16.75
CA THR A 93 13.85 5.13 17.70
C THR A 93 15.20 4.94 16.98
N GLN A 94 16.29 4.93 17.73
CA GLN A 94 17.62 4.67 17.15
C GLN A 94 17.70 3.25 16.57
N THR A 95 17.16 2.26 17.27
CA THR A 95 17.08 0.87 16.81
C THR A 95 16.28 0.72 15.52
N GLU A 96 15.11 1.35 15.44
CA GLU A 96 14.31 1.37 14.20
C GLU A 96 15.06 2.06 13.06
N SER A 97 15.78 3.15 13.35
CA SER A 97 16.60 3.83 12.34
C SER A 97 17.70 2.92 11.79
N TYR A 98 18.36 2.14 12.65
CA TYR A 98 19.37 1.16 12.24
C TYR A 98 18.76 0.04 11.39
N GLN A 99 17.59 -0.48 11.79
CA GLN A 99 16.87 -1.51 11.02
C GLN A 99 16.45 -0.99 9.64
N LEU A 100 15.94 0.24 9.57
CA LEU A 100 15.59 0.89 8.30
C LEU A 100 16.82 1.08 7.41
N GLN A 101 17.93 1.58 7.97
CA GLN A 101 19.17 1.73 7.21
C GLN A 101 19.65 0.38 6.64
N LYS A 102 19.65 -0.68 7.46
CA LYS A 102 20.00 -2.03 7.01
C LYS A 102 19.08 -2.51 5.89
N TRP A 103 17.78 -2.24 6.01
CA TRP A 103 16.81 -2.58 4.98
C TRP A 103 17.11 -1.87 3.65
N TYR A 104 17.30 -0.55 3.67
CA TYR A 104 17.65 0.22 2.47
C TYR A 104 18.95 -0.24 1.83
N THR A 105 19.98 -0.53 2.63
CA THR A 105 21.25 -1.09 2.11
C THR A 105 21.03 -2.43 1.41
N ASN A 106 20.23 -3.33 1.99
CA ASN A 106 19.96 -4.63 1.39
C ASN A 106 19.16 -4.52 0.08
N VAL A 107 18.17 -3.62 0.03
CA VAL A 107 17.40 -3.36 -1.19
C VAL A 107 18.31 -2.88 -2.31
N MET A 108 19.17 -1.89 -2.02
CA MET A 108 20.08 -1.35 -3.02
C MET A 108 21.17 -2.35 -3.43
N LYS A 109 21.62 -3.22 -2.52
CA LYS A 109 22.58 -4.30 -2.84
C LYS A 109 21.97 -5.30 -3.83
N ARG A 110 20.76 -5.79 -3.57
CA ARG A 110 20.06 -6.71 -4.49
C ARG A 110 19.79 -6.08 -5.86
N HIS A 111 19.40 -4.81 -5.85
CA HIS A 111 19.19 -4.08 -7.10
C HIS A 111 20.47 -4.01 -7.93
N ALA A 112 21.62 -3.77 -7.29
CA ALA A 112 22.91 -3.74 -7.96
C ALA A 112 23.34 -5.12 -8.48
N GLU A 113 23.16 -6.18 -7.67
CA GLU A 113 23.47 -7.57 -8.08
C GLU A 113 22.71 -7.97 -9.35
N ILE A 114 21.40 -7.71 -9.42
CA ILE A 114 20.57 -8.06 -10.59
C ILE A 114 20.96 -7.26 -11.84
N ILE A 115 21.38 -6.00 -11.68
CA ILE A 115 21.83 -5.20 -12.82
C ILE A 115 23.20 -5.69 -13.32
N ASP A 116 24.12 -6.02 -12.41
CA ASP A 116 25.47 -6.50 -12.75
C ASP A 116 25.42 -7.88 -13.42
N ASP A 117 24.61 -8.80 -12.90
CA ASP A 117 24.35 -10.12 -13.51
C ASP A 117 23.63 -9.99 -14.87
N GLY A 118 22.86 -8.91 -15.07
CA GLY A 118 22.16 -8.61 -16.32
C GLY A 118 23.01 -7.94 -17.40
N ASP A 119 24.22 -7.46 -17.08
CA ASP A 119 25.13 -6.79 -18.01
C ASP A 119 26.16 -7.76 -18.64
N ALA A 120 26.08 -9.06 -18.34
CA ALA A 120 27.01 -10.06 -18.88
C ALA A 120 26.72 -10.50 -20.33
N GLU A 121 25.55 -10.21 -20.91
CA GLU A 121 25.25 -10.54 -22.31
C GLU A 121 24.30 -9.54 -22.99
N THR A 122 24.81 -8.40 -23.50
CA THR A 122 24.38 -7.88 -24.81
C THR A 122 25.37 -6.84 -25.38
N PRO A 123 25.91 -7.02 -26.61
CA PRO A 123 26.76 -6.03 -27.25
C PRO A 123 25.99 -4.75 -27.61
N ALA A 124 26.68 -3.62 -27.45
CA ALA A 124 26.23 -2.27 -27.73
C ALA A 124 25.34 -2.14 -28.98
N ALA A 125 24.04 -1.92 -28.77
CA ALA A 125 23.13 -1.45 -29.80
C ALA A 125 23.18 0.08 -29.87
N THR A 126 23.68 0.55 -31.00
CA THR A 126 23.81 1.95 -31.45
C THR A 126 22.55 2.78 -31.18
N ALA A 127 22.74 3.94 -30.55
CA ALA A 127 21.71 4.93 -30.29
C ALA A 127 21.13 5.55 -31.58
N PRO A 128 19.80 5.69 -31.74
CA PRO A 128 19.23 6.61 -32.72
C PRO A 128 19.25 8.04 -32.19
N SER A 129 19.70 8.95 -33.05
CA SER A 129 19.93 10.38 -32.80
C SER A 129 18.68 11.14 -32.34
N LYS A 130 18.88 12.05 -31.37
CA LYS A 130 17.93 13.09 -30.95
C LYS A 130 17.48 13.95 -32.15
N GLY A 131 16.19 13.89 -32.49
CA GLY A 131 15.51 14.98 -33.18
C GLY A 131 15.25 16.15 -32.21
N PRO A 132 15.14 17.40 -32.70
CA PRO A 132 14.87 18.56 -31.85
C PRO A 132 13.46 18.49 -31.22
N PRO A 133 13.26 19.10 -30.04
CA PRO A 133 12.00 19.02 -29.32
C PRO A 133 10.89 19.76 -30.08
N VAL A 134 9.82 19.04 -30.40
CA VAL A 134 8.57 19.64 -30.92
C VAL A 134 7.87 20.32 -29.75
N GLU A 135 7.77 21.65 -29.78
CA GLU A 135 6.97 22.43 -28.83
C GLU A 135 5.48 22.08 -29.01
N PHE A 136 4.94 21.29 -28.08
CA PHE A 136 3.50 21.18 -27.90
C PHE A 136 2.99 22.44 -27.19
N LEU A 137 2.48 23.39 -27.96
CA LEU A 137 1.70 24.54 -27.47
C LEU A 137 0.34 24.04 -26.93
N LEU A 138 0.32 23.58 -25.68
CA LEU A 138 -0.93 23.40 -24.93
C LEU A 138 -1.54 24.78 -24.60
N PRO A 139 -2.80 25.05 -24.96
CA PRO A 139 -3.45 26.32 -24.61
C PRO A 139 -3.53 26.49 -23.08
N LYS A 140 -3.06 27.64 -22.59
CA LYS A 140 -3.15 28.04 -21.17
C LYS A 140 -4.59 27.94 -20.69
N GLN A 141 -4.89 26.91 -19.91
CA GLN A 141 -6.14 26.82 -19.13
C GLN A 141 -6.16 27.99 -18.13
N ARG A 142 -7.04 28.96 -18.38
CA ARG A 142 -7.28 30.10 -17.49
C ARG A 142 -7.99 29.59 -16.23
N ARG A 143 -7.38 29.79 -15.06
CA ARG A 143 -8.05 29.55 -13.77
C ARG A 143 -9.27 30.47 -13.65
N PRO A 144 -10.44 29.97 -13.19
CA PRO A 144 -11.56 30.83 -12.85
C PRO A 144 -11.18 31.78 -11.71
N THR A 145 -11.36 33.08 -11.92
CA THR A 145 -11.17 34.09 -10.87
C THR A 145 -12.36 34.09 -9.93
N TRP A 146 -12.14 33.75 -8.66
CA TRP A 146 -13.10 33.96 -7.59
C TRP A 146 -13.30 35.46 -7.33
N PRO A 147 -14.54 35.95 -7.13
CA PRO A 147 -14.78 37.35 -6.80
C PRO A 147 -14.28 37.66 -5.39
N LYS A 148 -13.49 38.73 -5.28
CA LYS A 148 -13.02 39.29 -4.01
C LYS A 148 -14.20 39.95 -3.29
N THR A 149 -14.58 39.46 -2.12
CA THR A 149 -15.52 40.14 -1.23
C THR A 149 -14.85 41.41 -0.67
N LYS A 150 -15.48 42.56 -0.90
CA LYS A 150 -15.07 43.83 -0.27
C LYS A 150 -15.42 43.78 1.22
N LYS A 151 -14.47 44.16 2.06
CA LYS A 151 -14.72 44.51 3.47
C LYS A 151 -15.66 45.72 3.50
N GLY A 152 -16.76 45.60 4.24
CA GLY A 152 -17.70 46.70 4.46
C GLY A 152 -18.90 46.26 5.30
N ASP A 153 -18.78 46.52 6.59
CA ASP A 153 -19.85 46.87 7.54
C ASP A 153 -20.90 45.83 7.98
N ALA A 154 -20.99 45.74 9.31
CA ALA A 154 -21.86 44.88 10.08
C ALA A 154 -23.35 45.08 9.75
N LYS A 155 -24.05 43.99 9.42
CA LYS A 155 -25.50 43.86 9.63
C LYS A 155 -25.80 42.47 10.21
N LYS A 156 -26.40 42.55 11.39
CA LYS A 156 -27.00 41.52 12.25
C LYS A 156 -27.70 40.41 11.44
N CYS A 157 -27.45 39.14 11.76
CA CYS A 157 -28.20 38.01 11.23
C CYS A 157 -29.67 38.12 11.65
N PRO A 158 -30.65 38.15 10.72
CA PRO A 158 -32.01 37.78 11.06
C PRO A 158 -32.08 36.25 11.10
N THR A 159 -32.46 35.68 12.24
CA THR A 159 -32.96 34.31 12.30
C THR A 159 -34.35 34.25 11.69
N PRO A 160 -34.65 33.25 10.85
CA PRO A 160 -36.01 32.81 10.65
C PRO A 160 -36.15 31.33 11.02
N ASP A 161 -36.89 31.09 12.11
CA ASP A 161 -37.89 30.01 12.13
C ASP A 161 -38.74 30.02 10.85
N SER A 162 -39.34 28.88 10.54
CA SER A 162 -40.32 28.57 9.49
C SER A 162 -39.80 28.05 8.14
N ASP A 163 -40.12 26.76 7.92
CA ASP A 163 -40.46 26.09 6.67
C ASP A 163 -39.53 26.23 5.45
N CYS A 164 -38.53 25.35 5.37
CA CYS A 164 -37.98 24.90 4.10
C CYS A 164 -38.59 23.54 3.75
N THR A 165 -39.63 23.62 2.93
CA THR A 165 -40.33 22.52 2.27
C THR A 165 -39.38 21.55 1.55
N VAL A 166 -39.61 20.28 1.83
CA VAL A 166 -39.30 19.10 1.01
C VAL A 166 -39.55 19.37 -0.47
N PHE A 167 -38.56 19.06 -1.31
CA PHE A 167 -38.77 18.69 -2.71
C PHE A 167 -37.98 17.42 -3.01
N ASN A 168 -38.60 16.29 -2.66
CA ASN A 168 -38.45 15.04 -3.39
C ASN A 168 -39.21 15.21 -4.70
N TYR A 169 -38.56 15.02 -5.86
CA TYR A 169 -39.25 14.60 -7.10
C TYR A 169 -38.23 14.07 -8.11
N PHE A 170 -37.98 12.76 -8.04
CA PHE A 170 -37.96 11.91 -9.24
C PHE A 170 -38.85 10.71 -8.88
N THR A 171 -40.02 10.70 -9.49
CA THR A 171 -41.10 9.73 -9.32
C THR A 171 -40.76 8.38 -9.91
N ASP A 172 -41.02 7.34 -9.12
CA ASP A 172 -41.97 6.25 -9.41
C ASP A 172 -42.21 5.93 -10.89
N SER A 173 -41.82 4.72 -11.27
CA SER A 173 -42.68 3.88 -12.12
C SER A 173 -42.46 2.43 -11.70
N ASP A 174 -43.51 1.86 -11.13
CA ASP A 174 -43.68 0.51 -10.64
C ASP A 174 -43.29 -0.56 -11.66
N ASN A 175 -42.75 -1.68 -11.16
CA ASN A 175 -43.18 -2.99 -11.64
C ASN A 175 -42.99 -4.04 -10.52
N ASP A 176 -44.11 -4.35 -9.88
CA ASP A 176 -44.35 -5.51 -9.04
C ASP A 176 -44.00 -6.83 -9.73
N GLY A 177 -43.49 -7.77 -8.96
CA GLY A 177 -43.20 -9.13 -9.41
C GLY A 177 -42.89 -10.05 -8.24
N ALA A 178 -43.93 -10.33 -7.46
CA ALA A 178 -43.95 -11.37 -6.44
C ALA A 178 -43.53 -12.74 -7.02
N GLY A 179 -42.76 -13.48 -6.24
CA GLY A 179 -42.35 -14.86 -6.51
C GLY A 179 -41.86 -15.47 -5.20
N ASP A 180 -42.85 -15.94 -4.45
CA ASP A 180 -42.76 -16.79 -3.28
C ASP A 180 -42.07 -18.13 -3.60
N ASP A 181 -41.59 -18.76 -2.54
CA ASP A 181 -41.46 -20.20 -2.35
C ASP A 181 -40.04 -20.83 -2.34
N GLU A 182 -39.95 -21.77 -1.40
CA GLU A 182 -39.05 -22.92 -1.28
C GLU A 182 -37.77 -22.75 -0.44
N GLU A 183 -37.92 -23.23 0.81
CA GLU A 183 -36.88 -23.65 1.73
C GLU A 183 -35.89 -24.63 1.08
N GLU A 184 -34.60 -24.51 1.41
CA GLU A 184 -33.80 -25.72 1.62
C GLU A 184 -32.83 -25.55 2.79
N VAL A 185 -33.25 -26.10 3.92
CA VAL A 185 -32.41 -26.43 5.06
C VAL A 185 -31.58 -27.65 4.65
N VAL A 186 -30.29 -27.48 4.40
CA VAL A 186 -29.33 -28.59 4.48
C VAL A 186 -28.52 -28.48 5.76
N GLU A 187 -29.15 -29.00 6.81
CA GLU A 187 -28.54 -29.47 8.03
C GLU A 187 -27.60 -30.63 7.68
N THR A 188 -26.28 -30.42 7.72
CA THR A 188 -25.33 -31.55 7.71
C THR A 188 -25.03 -31.96 9.15
N PRO A 189 -25.31 -33.22 9.53
CA PRO A 189 -25.19 -33.71 10.89
C PRO A 189 -23.72 -33.91 11.31
N GLY A 190 -23.51 -33.83 12.61
CA GLY A 190 -22.21 -33.82 13.26
C GLY A 190 -21.29 -34.98 12.90
N ARG A 191 -20.00 -34.66 12.85
CA ARG A 191 -18.93 -35.63 13.08
C ARG A 191 -18.37 -35.39 14.48
N PRO A 192 -18.42 -36.37 15.39
CA PRO A 192 -17.78 -36.26 16.68
C PRO A 192 -16.26 -36.15 16.47
N ILE A 193 -15.65 -35.16 17.12
CA ILE A 193 -14.21 -35.13 17.33
C ILE A 193 -13.92 -36.28 18.28
N GLU A 194 -13.45 -37.40 17.71
CA GLU A 194 -12.91 -38.49 18.49
C GLU A 194 -11.65 -37.99 19.20
N VAL A 195 -11.81 -37.74 20.49
CA VAL A 195 -10.74 -37.74 21.49
C VAL A 195 -10.23 -39.17 21.61
N PRO A 196 -8.96 -39.47 21.35
CA PRO A 196 -8.29 -40.54 22.06
C PRO A 196 -7.83 -39.97 23.40
N ASP A 197 -8.70 -40.06 24.39
CA ASP A 197 -8.29 -40.08 25.79
C ASP A 197 -7.94 -41.54 26.15
N SER A 198 -6.98 -41.70 27.07
CA SER A 198 -6.66 -42.93 27.81
C SER A 198 -5.83 -43.98 27.02
N VAL A 199 -4.71 -44.54 27.49
CA VAL A 199 -4.13 -44.68 28.84
C VAL A 199 -2.67 -45.18 28.73
N SER A 200 -1.86 -44.78 29.72
CA SER A 200 -0.55 -45.27 30.24
C SER A 200 -0.41 -46.82 30.32
N PRO A 201 0.76 -47.46 30.67
CA PRO A 201 1.87 -46.94 31.49
C PRO A 201 3.31 -47.40 31.11
N GLU A 202 4.23 -46.86 31.90
CA GLU A 202 5.61 -47.24 32.23
C GLU A 202 5.99 -48.71 31.95
N GLU A 203 7.22 -48.95 31.47
CA GLU A 203 8.12 -49.97 32.03
C GLU A 203 9.60 -49.65 31.70
N ASP A 204 10.37 -49.58 32.78
CA ASP A 204 11.81 -49.82 32.92
C ASP A 204 12.37 -50.90 31.97
N GLY A 205 13.64 -50.77 31.54
CA GLY A 205 14.21 -51.82 30.70
C GLY A 205 15.67 -51.69 30.26
N ARG A 206 16.56 -51.47 31.22
CA ARG A 206 18.02 -51.69 31.17
C ARG A 206 18.45 -52.97 30.40
N THR A 207 19.35 -52.81 29.42
CA THR A 207 20.56 -53.62 29.09
C THR A 207 21.11 -53.07 27.76
N GLY A 208 22.40 -52.91 27.48
CA GLY A 208 23.63 -53.45 28.03
C GLY A 208 24.51 -53.86 26.84
N GLU A 209 25.54 -53.07 26.52
CA GLU A 209 26.90 -53.50 26.12
C GLU A 209 27.83 -52.29 25.99
#